data_AF-A0A1D6HPN9-F1
#
_entry.id   AF-A0A1D6HPN9-F1
#
_cell.length_a   1.000
_cell.length_b   1.000
_cell.length_c   1.000
_cell.angle_alpha   90.00
_cell.angle_beta   90.00
_cell.angle_gamma   90.00
#
_symmetry.space_group_name_H-M   'P 1'
#
loop_
_entity.id
_entity.type
_entity.pdbx_description
1 polymer ?
#
loop_
_entity_poly.entity_id
_entity_poly.type
_entity_poly.pdbx_seq_one_letter_code
_entity_poly.pdbx_strand_id
1 'polypeptide(L)'
;MGIMEMQILAGVLLFFLSLTIGSLLGWHIYLLCHNMTTIEYREAVRARWLAKKSGQKYRHRFDLGILKNIQMILGPNILCWLCPTATGHLNDGTEFQITNN
;
A
#
# COMPACT_ATOMS: atom_id res chain seq x y z
N MET A 1 -40.84 -12.39 0.09
CA MET A 1 -39.50 -12.42 -0.50
C MET A 1 -38.97 -13.83 -0.39
N GLY A 2 -38.74 -14.50 -1.52
CA GLY A 2 -38.27 -15.88 -1.54
C GLY A 2 -36.80 -16.01 -1.15
N ILE A 3 -36.38 -17.20 -0.70
CA ILE A 3 -34.97 -17.49 -0.37
C ILE A 3 -34.04 -17.17 -1.56
N MET A 4 -34.49 -17.47 -2.78
CA MET A 4 -33.76 -17.18 -4.02
C MET A 4 -33.54 -15.67 -4.23
N GLU A 5 -34.53 -14.84 -3.95
CA GLU A 5 -34.42 -13.37 -4.11
C GLU A 5 -33.40 -12.79 -3.11
N MET A 6 -33.40 -13.29 -1.86
CA MET A 6 -32.42 -12.91 -0.85
C MET A 6 -30.98 -13.28 -1.26
N GLN A 7 -30.79 -14.47 -1.84
CA GLN A 7 -29.47 -14.91 -2.33
C GLN A 7 -28.95 -14.06 -3.49
N ILE A 8 -29.82 -13.69 -4.44
CA ILE A 8 -29.45 -12.82 -5.56
C ILE A 8 -29.02 -11.44 -5.04
N LEU A 9 -29.80 -10.83 -4.14
CA LEU A 9 -29.47 -9.53 -3.56
C LEU A 9 -28.15 -9.57 -2.77
N ALA A 10 -27.94 -10.62 -1.97
CA ALA A 10 -26.68 -10.81 -1.23
C ALA A 10 -25.48 -10.97 -2.19
N GLY A 11 -25.64 -11.74 -3.27
CA GLY A 11 -24.59 -11.93 -4.28
C GLY A 11 -24.21 -10.63 -4.98
N VAL A 12 -25.20 -9.83 -5.38
CA VAL A 12 -24.99 -8.51 -5.98
C VAL A 12 -24.24 -7.59 -5.01
N LEU A 13 -24.65 -7.55 -3.75
CA LEU A 13 -23.99 -6.73 -2.72
C LEU A 13 -22.54 -7.17 -2.47
N LEU A 14 -22.29 -8.48 -2.32
CA LEU A 14 -20.95 -9.01 -2.12
C LEU A 14 -20.04 -8.73 -3.32
N PHE A 15 -20.57 -8.77 -4.54
CA PHE A 15 -19.82 -8.44 -5.74
C PHE A 15 -19.32 -6.99 -5.72
N PHE A 16 -20.20 -6.02 -5.50
CA PHE A 16 -19.80 -4.62 -5.42
C PHE A 16 -18.86 -4.35 -4.26
N LEU A 17 -19.13 -4.95 -3.09
CA LEU A 17 -18.25 -4.83 -1.92
C LEU A 17 -16.85 -5.37 -2.21
N SER A 18 -16.76 -6.52 -2.89
CA SER A 18 -15.48 -7.14 -3.27
C SER A 18 -14.71 -6.27 -4.26
N LEU A 19 -15.40 -5.62 -5.21
CA LEU A 19 -14.77 -4.66 -6.12
C LEU A 19 -14.21 -3.45 -5.38
N THR A 20 -14.98 -2.87 -4.46
CA THR A 20 -14.54 -1.71 -3.67
C THR A 20 -13.34 -2.07 -2.80
N ILE A 21 -13.44 -3.13 -1.99
CA ILE A 21 -12.35 -3.56 -1.10
C ILE A 21 -11.14 -4.00 -1.93
N GLY A 22 -11.34 -4.73 -3.02
CA GLY A 22 -10.26 -5.18 -3.90
C GLY A 22 -9.49 -4.02 -4.53
N SER A 23 -10.19 -2.97 -4.97
CA SER A 23 -9.54 -1.76 -5.50
C SER A 23 -8.73 -1.02 -4.43
N LEU A 24 -9.25 -0.93 -3.21
CA LEU A 24 -8.55 -0.33 -2.07
C LEU A 24 -7.33 -1.17 -1.69
N LEU A 25 -7.46 -2.49 -1.65
CA LEU A 25 -6.36 -3.41 -1.37
C LEU A 25 -5.25 -3.26 -2.41
N GLY A 26 -5.59 -3.27 -3.70
CA GLY A 26 -4.62 -3.08 -4.79
C GLY A 26 -3.88 -1.74 -4.67
N TRP A 27 -4.60 -0.68 -4.31
CA TRP A 27 -4.00 0.63 -4.02
C TRP A 27 -3.00 0.57 -2.87
N HIS A 28 -3.37 -0.07 -1.76
CA HIS A 28 -2.47 -0.19 -0.60
C HIS A 28 -1.29 -1.13 -0.85
N ILE A 29 -1.44 -2.17 -1.66
CA ILE A 29 -0.31 -3.01 -2.12
C ILE A 29 0.67 -2.16 -2.95
N TYR A 30 0.17 -1.29 -3.84
CA TYR A 30 1.04 -0.38 -4.61
C TYR A 30 1.85 0.55 -3.67
N LEU A 31 1.19 1.12 -2.66
CA LEU A 31 1.82 1.97 -1.67
C LEU A 31 2.85 1.22 -0.83
N LEU A 32 2.53 0.00 -0.40
CA LEU A 32 3.42 -0.91 0.32
C LEU A 32 4.70 -1.20 -0.49
N CYS A 33 4.56 -1.53 -1.77
CA CYS A 33 5.68 -1.81 -2.66
C CYS A 33 6.63 -0.61 -2.84
N HIS A 34 6.14 0.62 -2.71
CA HIS A 34 6.95 1.83 -2.83
C HIS A 34 7.32 2.46 -1.48
N ASN A 35 6.97 1.81 -0.37
CA ASN A 35 7.18 2.32 0.98
C ASN A 35 6.69 3.77 1.14
N MET A 36 5.47 4.03 0.69
CA MET A 36 4.82 5.34 0.75
C MET A 36 3.51 5.25 1.50
N THR A 37 3.22 6.24 2.33
CA THR A 37 1.87 6.48 2.85
C THR A 37 0.97 7.13 1.80
N THR A 38 -0.34 7.12 2.07
CA THR A 38 -1.32 7.84 1.22
C THR A 38 -1.06 9.35 1.17
N ILE A 39 -0.58 9.94 2.27
CA ILE A 39 -0.21 11.35 2.38
C ILE A 39 1.01 11.63 1.50
N GLU A 40 2.08 10.86 1.69
CA GLU A 40 3.31 10.99 0.90
C GLU A 40 3.07 10.76 -0.60
N TYR A 41 2.14 9.87 -0.98
CA TYR A 41 1.78 9.72 -2.38
C TYR A 41 1.25 11.03 -2.98
N ARG A 42 0.37 11.75 -2.26
CA ARG A 42 -0.18 13.03 -2.72
C ARG A 42 0.92 14.08 -2.85
N GLU A 43 1.82 14.13 -1.89
CA GLU A 43 3.00 15.01 -1.93
C GLU A 43 3.93 14.65 -3.08
N ALA A 44 4.18 13.36 -3.31
CA ALA A 44 4.99 12.83 -4.39
C ALA A 44 4.41 13.17 -5.77
N VAL A 45 3.08 13.12 -5.95
CA VAL A 45 2.42 13.55 -7.19
C VAL A 45 2.73 15.02 -7.48
N ARG A 46 2.59 15.89 -6.48
CA ARG A 46 2.91 17.31 -6.61
C ARG A 46 4.40 17.54 -6.87
N ALA A 47 5.27 16.85 -6.15
CA ALA A 47 6.72 16.96 -6.30
C ALA A 47 7.19 16.48 -7.68
N ARG A 48 6.63 15.38 -8.20
CA ARG A 48 6.87 14.90 -9.58
C ARG A 48 6.48 15.95 -10.62
N TRP A 49 5.33 16.58 -10.46
CA TRP A 49 4.88 17.63 -11.37
C TRP A 49 5.80 18.86 -11.35
N LEU A 50 6.24 19.30 -10.16
CA LEU A 50 7.21 20.40 -10.01
C LEU A 50 8.59 20.04 -10.58
N ALA A 51 9.07 18.82 -10.34
CA ALA A 51 10.32 18.32 -10.87
C ALA A 51 10.30 18.30 -12.41
N LYS A 52 9.21 17.79 -13.01
CA LYS A 52 9.03 17.79 -14.47
C LYS A 52 9.07 19.21 -15.06
N LYS A 53 8.47 20.19 -14.39
CA LYS A 53 8.51 21.60 -14.83
C LYS A 53 9.90 22.23 -14.73
N SER A 54 10.70 21.82 -13.76
CA SER A 54 12.07 22.32 -13.53
C SER A 54 13.15 21.52 -14.26
N GLY A 55 12.77 20.51 -15.05
CA GLY A 55 13.72 19.60 -15.71
C GLY A 55 14.43 18.63 -14.75
N GLN A 56 13.99 18.55 -13.50
CA GLN A 56 14.54 17.68 -12.47
C GLN A 56 13.85 16.31 -12.45
N LYS A 57 14.55 15.29 -11.98
CA LYS A 57 13.96 13.97 -11.72
C LYS A 57 13.55 13.85 -10.27
N TYR A 58 12.31 13.46 -10.01
CA TYR A 58 11.84 13.14 -8.67
C TYR A 58 12.15 11.68 -8.33
N ARG A 59 12.72 11.46 -7.15
CA ARG A 59 12.93 10.14 -6.57
C ARG A 59 12.40 10.13 -5.15
N HIS A 60 11.60 9.13 -4.81
CA HIS A 60 11.07 9.00 -3.47
C HIS A 60 12.17 8.49 -2.53
N ARG A 61 12.33 9.12 -1.36
CA ARG A 61 13.48 8.90 -0.47
C ARG A 61 13.41 7.58 0.28
N PHE A 62 12.21 7.08 0.55
CA PHE A 62 12.00 5.84 1.31
C PHE A 62 11.88 4.59 0.42
N ASP A 63 11.93 4.75 -0.91
CA ASP A 63 11.87 3.62 -1.83
C ASP A 63 13.24 2.95 -1.98
N LEU A 64 13.43 1.85 -1.25
CA LEU A 64 14.65 1.02 -1.21
C LEU A 64 14.59 -0.17 -2.18
N GLY A 65 13.52 -0.29 -2.96
CA GLY A 65 13.20 -1.42 -3.81
C GLY A 65 12.12 -2.34 -3.22
N ILE A 66 11.30 -2.93 -4.09
CA ILE A 66 10.04 -3.62 -3.75
C ILE A 66 10.21 -4.64 -2.61
N LEU A 67 11.19 -5.55 -2.72
CA LEU A 67 11.39 -6.60 -1.70
C LEU A 67 11.76 -6.03 -0.33
N LYS A 68 12.67 -5.05 -0.30
CA LYS A 68 13.10 -4.41 0.95
C LYS A 68 11.97 -3.60 1.57
N ASN A 69 11.23 -2.86 0.75
CA ASN A 69 10.08 -2.07 1.18
C ASN A 69 9.02 -2.96 1.85
N ILE A 70 8.67 -4.09 1.22
CA ILE A 70 7.69 -5.03 1.77
C ILE A 70 8.22 -5.68 3.06
N GLN A 71 9.48 -6.14 3.07
CA GLN A 71 10.08 -6.75 4.27
C GLN A 71 10.17 -5.77 5.44
N MET A 72 10.39 -4.48 5.19
CA MET A 72 10.43 -3.48 6.24
C MET A 72 9.06 -3.28 6.91
N ILE A 73 7.97 -3.51 6.19
CA ILE A 73 6.61 -3.28 6.70
C ILE A 73 5.98 -4.58 7.22
N LEU A 74 6.07 -5.68 6.47
CA LEU A 74 5.48 -6.97 6.84
C LEU A 74 6.42 -7.88 7.64
N GLY A 75 7.70 -7.56 7.67
CA GLY A 75 8.73 -8.30 8.39
C GLY A 75 9.47 -9.33 7.53
N PRO A 76 10.55 -9.92 8.08
CA PRO A 76 11.42 -10.84 7.35
C PRO A 76 10.75 -12.19 7.07
N ASN A 77 9.77 -12.58 7.88
CA ASN A 77 9.09 -13.88 7.78
C ASN A 77 7.89 -13.81 6.84
N ILE A 78 8.09 -14.23 5.58
CA ILE A 78 7.04 -14.25 4.55
C ILE A 78 5.82 -15.08 4.97
N LEU A 79 6.04 -16.18 5.70
CA LEU A 79 4.97 -17.06 6.18
C LEU A 79 4.02 -16.33 7.16
N CYS A 80 4.49 -15.28 7.83
CA CYS A 80 3.71 -14.50 8.78
C CYS A 80 3.02 -13.29 8.16
N TRP A 81 3.20 -13.01 6.86
CA TRP A 81 2.65 -11.80 6.22
C TRP A 81 1.11 -11.75 6.23
N LEU A 82 0.45 -12.91 6.25
CA LEU A 82 -1.01 -13.02 6.33
C LEU A 82 -1.51 -13.19 7.77
N CYS A 83 -0.60 -13.37 8.74
CA CYS A 83 -0.97 -13.54 10.14
C CYS A 83 -1.14 -12.16 10.79
N PRO A 84 -2.26 -11.90 11.48
CA PRO A 84 -2.47 -10.63 12.19
C PRO A 84 -1.69 -10.63 13.50
N THR A 85 -0.36 -10.62 13.41
CA THR A 85 0.55 -10.68 14.56
C THR A 85 1.58 -9.57 14.44
N ALA A 86 1.79 -8.83 15.52
CA ALA A 86 2.88 -7.87 15.59
C ALA A 86 4.21 -8.62 15.52
N THR A 87 4.95 -8.43 14.43
CA THR A 87 6.20 -9.15 14.14
C THR A 87 7.43 -8.51 14.78
N GLY A 88 7.28 -7.39 15.51
CA GLY A 88 8.33 -6.75 16.31
C GLY A 88 9.53 -6.22 15.52
N HIS A 89 9.46 -6.23 14.18
CA HIS A 89 10.55 -5.79 13.29
C HIS A 89 10.47 -4.31 12.94
N LEU A 90 9.34 -3.67 13.23
CA LEU A 90 9.16 -2.23 13.07
C LEU A 90 9.87 -1.52 14.22
N ASN A 91 10.71 -0.53 13.89
CA ASN A 91 11.30 0.39 14.86
C ASN A 91 10.21 1.29 15.50
N ASP A 92 10.62 2.24 16.33
CA ASP A 92 9.75 3.16 17.08
C ASP A 92 8.89 4.12 16.21
N GLY A 93 8.99 4.04 14.87
CA GLY A 93 8.22 4.85 13.93
C GLY A 93 8.71 6.30 13.79
N THR A 94 9.83 6.64 14.45
CA THR A 94 10.48 7.96 14.37
C THR A 94 11.61 8.00 13.35
N GLU A 95 12.17 6.84 13.00
CA GLU A 95 13.31 6.70 12.10
C GLU A 95 13.04 5.64 11.04
N PHE A 96 13.36 5.97 9.78
CA PHE A 96 13.16 5.11 8.62
C PHE A 96 14.41 5.11 7.74
N GLN A 97 14.70 3.95 7.14
CA GLN A 97 15.80 3.82 6.21
C GLN A 97 15.52 4.63 4.94
N ILE A 98 16.55 5.32 4.45
CA ILE A 98 16.49 6.14 3.25
C ILE A 98 17.43 5.62 2.18
N THR A 99 17.05 5.81 0.92
CA THR A 99 17.90 5.44 -0.21
C THR A 99 19.07 6.41 -0.31
N ASN A 100 20.30 5.91 -0.14
CA ASN A 100 21.50 6.70 -0.35
C ASN A 100 21.55 7.21 -1.80
N ASN A 101 22.01 8.45 -1.97
CA ASN A 101 22.11 9.12 -3.26
C ASN A 101 23.43 8.84 -3.94
#